data_AF-A0A3N1CZ83-F1
#
_entry.id   AF-A0A3N1CZ83-F1
#
_cell.length_a   1.000
_cell.length_b   1.000
_cell.length_c   1.000
_cell.angle_alpha   90.00
_cell.angle_beta   90.00
_cell.angle_gamma   90.00
#
_symmetry.space_group_name_H-M   'P 1'
#
loop_
_entity.id
_entity.type
_entity.pdbx_description
1 polymer ?
#
loop_
_entity_poly.entity_id
_entity_poly.type
_entity_poly.pdbx_seq_one_letter_code
_entity_poly.pdbx_strand_id
1 'polypeptide(L)'
;MRTTSTLTATPTGRTTYSRQMFAVLAAAFTLSVVHTGYAWAADLESPDFNVRTPLAWIFYAVCFGMTALSRNDKRWAQWTVQVFLVVVLVIGVFVYPQMFELRQQTVFGWFENDVYVGLLIVATYLSVLRLRRVDLVS
;
A
#
# COMPACT_ATOMS: atom_id res chain seq x y z
N MET A 1 -6.54 -19.95 -48.41
CA MET A 1 -6.00 -20.13 -47.04
C MET A 1 -5.62 -18.76 -46.49
N ARG A 2 -6.36 -18.24 -45.51
CA ARG A 2 -6.11 -16.94 -44.88
C ARG A 2 -5.54 -17.22 -43.50
N THR A 3 -4.23 -17.05 -43.34
CA THR A 3 -3.56 -17.18 -42.05
C THR A 3 -3.89 -15.94 -41.22
N THR A 4 -4.88 -16.06 -40.35
CA THR A 4 -5.18 -15.05 -39.34
C THR A 4 -4.07 -15.11 -38.30
N SER A 5 -3.06 -14.24 -38.45
CA SER A 5 -2.04 -14.02 -37.44
C SER A 5 -2.69 -13.32 -36.25
N THR A 6 -3.04 -14.09 -35.22
CA THR A 6 -3.44 -13.56 -33.92
C THR A 6 -2.21 -12.88 -33.31
N LEU A 7 -2.08 -11.57 -33.52
CA LEU A 7 -1.16 -10.72 -32.75
C LEU A 7 -1.61 -10.77 -31.29
N THR A 8 -0.95 -11.62 -30.50
CA THR A 8 -1.04 -11.61 -29.05
C THR A 8 -0.37 -10.32 -28.57
N ALA A 9 -1.10 -9.21 -28.63
CA ALA A 9 -0.67 -7.96 -28.02
C ALA A 9 -0.54 -8.22 -26.52
N THR A 10 0.69 -8.41 -26.05
CA THR A 10 0.98 -8.45 -24.62
C THR A 10 0.47 -7.12 -24.06
N PRO A 11 -0.42 -7.14 -23.05
CA PRO A 11 -1.11 -5.94 -22.60
C PRO A 11 -0.14 -5.09 -21.77
N THR A 12 0.64 -4.24 -22.45
CA THR A 12 1.69 -3.39 -21.89
C THR A 12 1.18 -2.56 -20.70
N GLY A 13 -0.08 -2.10 -20.75
CA GLY A 13 -0.75 -1.40 -19.65
C GLY A 13 -0.86 -2.23 -18.36
N ARG A 14 -1.14 -3.53 -18.45
CA ARG A 14 -1.30 -4.41 -17.26
C ARG A 14 0.01 -4.61 -16.50
N THR A 15 1.10 -4.80 -17.23
CA THR A 15 2.44 -4.96 -16.63
C THR A 15 2.92 -3.70 -15.93
N THR A 16 2.53 -2.52 -16.43
CA THR A 16 2.87 -1.22 -15.84
C THR A 16 2.12 -1.00 -14.53
N TYR A 17 0.81 -1.26 -14.47
CA TYR A 17 0.06 -1.15 -13.22
C TYR A 17 0.60 -2.07 -12.12
N SER A 18 0.86 -3.34 -12.44
CA SER A 18 1.37 -4.30 -11.46
C SER A 18 2.72 -3.87 -10.87
N ARG A 19 3.60 -3.26 -11.69
CA ARG A 19 4.89 -2.72 -11.22
C ARG A 19 4.72 -1.45 -10.39
N GLN A 20 3.90 -0.51 -10.84
CA GLN A 20 3.64 0.74 -10.13
C GLN A 20 2.97 0.50 -8.78
N MET A 21 1.92 -0.34 -8.73
CA MET A 21 1.30 -0.74 -7.47
C MET A 21 2.30 -1.39 -6.52
N PHE A 22 3.11 -2.33 -7.02
CA PHE A 22 4.12 -2.99 -6.20
C PHE A 22 5.11 -1.97 -5.61
N ALA A 23 5.61 -1.05 -6.43
CA ALA A 23 6.57 -0.03 -5.99
C ALA A 23 5.95 0.93 -4.96
N VAL A 24 4.73 1.41 -5.20
CA VAL A 24 4.02 2.33 -4.29
C VAL A 24 3.71 1.66 -2.96
N LEU A 25 3.19 0.43 -2.97
CA LEU A 25 2.90 -0.33 -1.75
C LEU A 25 4.17 -0.69 -0.99
N ALA A 26 5.23 -1.12 -1.68
CA ALA A 26 6.51 -1.39 -1.06
C ALA A 26 7.08 -0.13 -0.40
N ALA A 27 7.02 1.03 -1.07
CA ALA A 27 7.45 2.30 -0.50
C ALA A 27 6.64 2.68 0.74
N ALA A 28 5.31 2.60 0.66
CA ALA A 28 4.41 2.93 1.77
C ALA A 28 4.70 2.06 3.01
N PHE A 29 4.75 0.74 2.86
CA PHE A 29 4.95 -0.15 4.00
C PHE A 29 6.39 -0.13 4.51
N THR A 30 7.38 0.10 3.66
CA THR A 30 8.75 0.31 4.11
C THR A 30 8.87 1.59 4.93
N LEU A 31 8.23 2.69 4.47
CA LEU A 31 8.17 3.94 5.23
C LEU A 31 7.56 3.71 6.62
N SER A 32 6.43 3.00 6.69
CA SER A 32 5.77 2.67 7.96
C SER A 32 6.66 1.83 8.89
N VAL A 33 7.37 0.81 8.39
CA VAL A 33 8.32 0.02 9.20
C VAL A 33 9.45 0.89 9.76
N VAL A 34 10.02 1.75 8.91
CA VAL A 34 11.08 2.69 9.31
C VAL A 34 10.57 3.65 10.38
N HIS A 35 9.34 4.15 10.24
CA HIS A 35 8.70 4.99 11.24
C HIS A 35 8.53 4.26 12.58
N THR A 36 8.11 2.99 12.58
CA THR A 36 8.02 2.21 13.83
C THR A 36 9.39 2.02 14.49
N GLY A 37 10.46 1.81 13.72
CA GLY A 37 11.82 1.78 14.24
C GLY A 37 12.28 3.13 14.81
N TYR A 38 11.94 4.22 14.12
CA TYR A 38 12.20 5.59 14.59
C TYR A 38 11.46 5.89 15.90
N ALA A 39 10.17 5.60 15.96
CA ALA A 39 9.34 5.84 17.15
C ALA A 39 9.88 5.08 18.36
N TRP A 40 10.36 3.85 18.16
CA TRP A 40 11.06 3.10 19.20
C TRP A 40 12.37 3.79 19.64
N ALA A 41 13.21 4.19 18.69
CA ALA A 41 14.50 4.83 19.00
C ALA A 41 14.34 6.22 19.66
N ALA A 42 13.24 6.92 19.39
CA ALA A 42 12.91 8.23 19.91
C ALA A 42 12.07 8.20 21.21
N ASP A 43 11.75 7.01 21.73
CA ASP A 43 10.86 6.83 22.90
C ASP A 43 9.45 7.45 22.70
N LEU A 44 8.97 7.39 21.45
CA LEU A 44 7.65 7.86 21.01
C LEU A 44 6.72 6.70 20.66
N GLU A 45 7.08 5.47 21.04
CA GLU A 45 6.35 4.26 20.68
C GLU A 45 4.92 4.24 21.25
N SER A 46 3.99 3.67 20.47
CA SER A 46 2.65 3.38 20.98
C SER A 46 2.69 2.09 21.83
N PRO A 47 1.99 2.02 22.97
CA PRO A 47 1.94 0.82 23.80
C PRO A 47 1.41 -0.40 23.04
N ASP A 48 0.44 -0.17 22.15
CA ASP A 48 -0.32 -1.23 21.47
C ASP A 48 0.29 -1.62 20.12
N PHE A 49 1.17 -0.80 19.55
CA PHE A 49 1.79 -1.04 18.25
C PHE A 49 3.24 -0.54 18.23
N ASN A 50 4.17 -1.45 18.51
CA ASN A 50 5.62 -1.17 18.55
C ASN A 50 6.45 -2.39 18.16
N VAL A 51 7.78 -2.21 18.05
CA VAL A 51 8.74 -3.23 17.63
C VAL A 51 8.74 -4.49 18.50
N ARG A 52 8.26 -4.42 19.75
CA ARG A 52 8.20 -5.54 20.69
C ARG A 52 6.89 -6.32 20.57
N THR A 53 5.85 -5.73 19.98
CA THR A 53 4.54 -6.37 19.83
C THR A 53 4.52 -7.33 18.64
N PRO A 54 4.11 -8.61 18.80
CA PRO A 54 3.94 -9.53 17.68
C PRO A 54 2.92 -9.03 16.66
N LEU A 55 1.92 -8.26 17.12
CA LEU A 55 0.88 -7.68 16.29
C LEU A 55 1.45 -6.79 15.18
N ALA A 56 2.46 -5.96 15.48
CA ALA A 56 3.10 -5.10 14.49
C ALA A 56 3.73 -5.91 13.36
N TRP A 57 4.44 -6.99 13.70
CA TRP A 57 5.10 -7.84 12.71
C TRP A 57 4.11 -8.66 11.89
N ILE A 58 3.01 -9.15 12.49
CA ILE A 58 1.93 -9.80 11.76
C ILE A 58 1.29 -8.82 10.77
N PHE A 59 1.01 -7.59 11.20
CA PHE A 59 0.49 -6.55 10.33
C PHE A 59 1.43 -6.29 9.16
N TYR A 60 2.73 -6.10 9.40
CA TYR A 60 3.70 -5.89 8.32
C TYR A 60 3.81 -7.08 7.38
N ALA A 61 3.78 -8.31 7.90
CA ALA A 61 3.77 -9.51 7.07
C ALA A 61 2.54 -9.54 6.15
N VAL A 62 1.36 -9.15 6.64
CA VAL A 62 0.15 -9.01 5.83
C VAL A 62 0.32 -7.91 4.79
N CYS A 63 0.82 -6.74 5.16
CA CYS A 63 1.08 -5.61 4.25
C CYS A 63 2.01 -6.02 3.10
N PHE A 64 3.16 -6.63 3.40
CA PHE A 64 4.08 -7.12 2.37
C PHE A 64 3.52 -8.28 1.56
N GLY A 65 2.71 -9.15 2.19
CA GLY A 65 1.94 -10.18 1.49
C GLY A 65 0.99 -9.57 0.46
N MET A 66 0.28 -8.50 0.82
CA MET A 66 -0.60 -7.75 -0.09
C MET A 66 0.19 -7.04 -1.20
N THR A 67 1.36 -6.50 -0.89
CA THR A 67 2.30 -5.95 -1.89
C THR A 67 2.71 -7.01 -2.90
N ALA A 68 3.06 -8.23 -2.47
CA ALA A 68 3.39 -9.31 -3.37
C ALA A 68 2.17 -9.75 -4.19
N LEU A 69 0.99 -9.89 -3.55
CA LEU A 69 -0.27 -10.25 -4.20
C LEU A 69 -0.68 -9.23 -5.27
N SER A 70 -0.32 -7.96 -5.08
CA SER A 70 -0.57 -6.84 -6.00
C SER A 70 -0.02 -7.09 -7.42
N ARG A 71 1.01 -7.94 -7.55
CA ARG A 71 1.59 -8.31 -8.85
C ARG A 71 0.75 -9.32 -9.62
N ASN A 72 -0.23 -9.94 -8.98
CA ASN A 72 -1.07 -10.96 -9.59
C ASN A 72 -2.16 -10.30 -10.47
N ASP A 73 -2.33 -10.79 -11.70
CA ASP A 73 -3.31 -10.27 -12.66
C ASP A 73 -4.71 -10.87 -12.50
N LYS A 74 -4.87 -11.87 -11.63
CA LYS A 74 -6.17 -12.47 -11.35
C LYS A 74 -7.10 -11.44 -10.70
N ARG A 75 -8.35 -11.35 -11.18
CA ARG A 75 -9.36 -10.40 -10.67
C ARG A 75 -9.60 -10.51 -9.17
N TRP A 76 -9.60 -11.73 -8.61
CA TRP A 76 -9.78 -11.92 -7.17
C TRP A 76 -8.65 -11.25 -6.38
N ALA A 77 -7.41 -11.35 -6.85
CA ALA A 77 -6.25 -10.75 -6.18
C ALA A 77 -6.33 -9.22 -6.22
N GLN A 78 -6.76 -8.65 -7.36
CA GLN A 78 -6.98 -7.21 -7.48
C GLN A 78 -8.06 -6.72 -6.50
N TRP A 79 -9.17 -7.44 -6.38
CA TRP A 79 -10.22 -7.12 -5.40
C TRP A 79 -9.73 -7.25 -3.96
N THR A 80 -8.97 -8.30 -3.64
CA THR A 80 -8.39 -8.49 -2.30
C THR A 80 -7.50 -7.30 -1.92
N VAL A 81 -6.60 -6.87 -2.82
CA VAL A 81 -5.72 -5.72 -2.60
C VAL A 81 -6.52 -4.42 -2.50
N GLN A 82 -7.56 -4.24 -3.32
CA GLN A 82 -8.43 -3.06 -3.26
C GLN A 82 -9.17 -2.95 -1.94
N VAL A 83 -9.78 -4.04 -1.47
CA VAL A 83 -10.49 -4.07 -0.18
C VAL A 83 -9.52 -3.78 0.95
N PHE A 84 -8.36 -4.42 0.94
CA PHE A 84 -7.30 -4.17 1.92
C PHE A 84 -6.87 -2.69 1.94
N LEU A 85 -6.64 -2.08 0.77
CA LEU A 85 -6.30 -0.66 0.65
C LEU A 85 -7.37 0.25 1.25
N VAL A 86 -8.64 0.00 0.95
CA VAL A 86 -9.75 0.78 1.53
C VAL A 86 -9.75 0.67 3.05
N VAL A 87 -9.58 -0.54 3.60
CA VAL A 87 -9.53 -0.76 5.06
C VAL A 87 -8.37 0.01 5.69
N VAL A 88 -7.15 -0.13 5.15
CA VAL A 88 -5.96 0.54 5.71
C VAL A 88 -6.08 2.06 5.59
N LEU A 89 -6.66 2.56 4.50
CA LEU A 89 -6.87 4.00 4.30
C LEU A 89 -7.92 4.56 5.26
N VAL A 90 -9.01 3.83 5.52
CA VAL A 90 -9.99 4.21 6.55
C VAL A 90 -9.34 4.25 7.93
N ILE A 91 -8.52 3.25 8.28
CA ILE A 91 -7.78 3.23 9.54
C ILE A 91 -6.81 4.43 9.61
N GLY A 92 -6.01 4.66 8.58
CA GLY A 92 -5.02 5.75 8.55
C GLY A 92 -5.63 7.15 8.60
N VAL A 93 -6.80 7.36 8.01
CA VAL A 93 -7.46 8.67 7.97
C VAL A 93 -8.31 8.92 9.23
N PHE A 94 -9.03 7.92 9.72
CA PHE A 94 -10.05 8.13 10.76
C PHE A 94 -9.65 7.60 12.13
N VAL A 95 -8.89 6.51 12.21
CA VAL A 95 -8.55 5.85 13.48
C VAL A 95 -7.20 6.31 13.99
N TYR A 96 -6.19 6.31 13.12
CA TYR A 96 -4.81 6.60 13.50
C TYR A 96 -4.62 8.00 14.11
N PRO A 97 -5.24 9.09 13.59
CA PRO A 97 -5.11 10.40 14.21
C PRO A 97 -5.65 10.48 15.65
N GLN A 98 -6.60 9.62 16.01
CA GLN A 98 -7.17 9.58 17.36
C GLN A 98 -6.30 8.83 18.36
N MET A 99 -5.35 8.03 17.89
CA MET A 99 -4.43 7.24 18.73
C MET A 99 -3.18 8.03 19.14
N PHE A 100 -2.96 9.22 18.59
CA PHE A 100 -1.78 10.03 18.90
C PHE A 100 -1.93 10.78 20.22
N GLU A 101 -1.04 10.49 21.17
CA GLU A 101 -0.81 11.34 22.34
C GLU A 101 -0.08 12.64 21.94
N LEU A 102 -0.21 13.71 22.73
CA LEU A 102 0.43 15.01 22.44
C LEU A 102 1.94 14.91 22.14
N ARG A 103 2.66 14.01 22.83
CA ARG A 103 4.10 13.81 22.60
C ARG A 103 4.44 13.21 21.23
N GLN A 104 3.49 12.53 20.60
CA GLN A 104 3.67 11.85 19.31
C GLN A 104 3.31 12.75 18.12
N GLN A 105 2.65 13.90 18.36
CA GLN A 105 2.26 14.88 17.35
C GLN A 105 3.45 15.75 16.91
N THR A 106 4.51 15.11 16.41
CA THR A 106 5.70 15.77 15.89
C THR A 106 5.50 16.14 14.42
N VAL A 107 6.22 17.16 13.94
CA VAL A 107 6.23 17.54 12.52
C VAL A 107 6.60 16.34 11.64
N PHE A 108 7.56 15.52 12.09
CA PHE A 108 7.97 14.32 11.38
C PHE A 108 6.88 13.24 11.35
N GLY A 109 6.19 13.01 12.46
CA GLY A 109 5.07 12.06 12.53
C GLY A 109 3.90 12.45 11.63
N TRP A 110 3.56 13.75 11.58
CA TRP A 110 2.56 14.26 10.64
C TRP A 110 3.00 14.12 9.18
N PHE A 111 4.24 14.49 8.87
CA PHE A 111 4.80 14.32 7.52
C PHE A 111 4.78 12.86 7.07
N GLU A 112 5.22 11.93 7.93
CA GLU A 112 5.24 10.51 7.64
C GLU A 112 3.82 9.98 7.37
N ASN A 113 2.86 10.33 8.24
CA ASN A 113 1.47 9.94 8.07
C ASN A 113 0.89 10.46 6.74
N ASP A 114 1.13 11.73 6.42
CA ASP A 114 0.59 12.35 5.20
C ASP A 114 1.20 11.73 3.94
N VAL A 115 2.51 11.44 3.94
CA VAL A 115 3.19 10.74 2.84
C VAL A 115 2.65 9.32 2.71
N TYR A 116 2.51 8.60 3.82
CA TYR A 116 1.97 7.24 3.85
C TYR A 116 0.54 7.20 3.29
N VAL A 117 -0.35 8.05 3.78
CA VAL A 117 -1.74 8.17 3.30
C VAL A 117 -1.76 8.57 1.82
N GLY A 118 -0.91 9.51 1.40
CA GLY A 118 -0.78 9.90 0.00
C GLY A 118 -0.41 8.72 -0.91
N LEU A 119 0.55 7.89 -0.49
CA LEU A 119 0.93 6.68 -1.21
C LEU A 119 -0.23 5.66 -1.28
N LEU A 120 -0.98 5.49 -0.19
CA LEU A 120 -2.17 4.62 -0.19
C LEU A 120 -3.28 5.13 -1.12
N ILE A 121 -3.51 6.44 -1.17
CA ILE A 121 -4.46 7.06 -2.12
C ILE A 121 -4.03 6.78 -3.55
N VAL A 122 -2.74 6.98 -3.88
CA VAL A 122 -2.19 6.68 -5.21
C VAL A 122 -2.35 5.20 -5.55
N ALA A 123 -2.02 4.29 -4.63
CA ALA A 123 -2.21 2.85 -4.83
C ALA A 123 -3.68 2.48 -5.05
N THR A 124 -4.59 3.09 -4.28
CA THR A 124 -6.05 2.90 -4.40
C THR A 124 -6.53 3.37 -5.76
N TYR A 125 -6.09 4.55 -6.21
CA TYR A 125 -6.43 5.09 -7.51
C TYR A 125 -5.96 4.19 -8.66
N LEU A 126 -4.68 3.76 -8.64
CA LEU A 126 -4.12 2.84 -9.63
C LEU A 126 -4.87 1.49 -9.65
N SER A 127 -5.22 0.97 -8.49
CA SER A 127 -5.96 -0.29 -8.36
C SER A 127 -7.38 -0.17 -8.94
N VAL A 128 -8.07 0.95 -8.71
CA VAL A 128 -9.38 1.23 -9.34
C VAL A 128 -9.26 1.34 -10.86
N LEU A 129 -8.27 2.06 -11.38
CA LEU A 129 -8.04 2.17 -12.84
C LEU A 129 -7.78 0.80 -13.46
N ARG A 130 -6.96 -0.03 -12.80
CA ARG A 130 -6.66 -1.40 -13.22
C ARG A 130 -7.92 -2.27 -13.24
N LEU A 131 -8.77 -2.19 -12.21
CA LEU A 131 -10.05 -2.91 -12.15
C LEU A 131 -11.02 -2.48 -13.28
N ARG A 132 -11.01 -1.19 -13.61
CA ARG A 132 -11.78 -0.60 -14.71
C ARG A 132 -11.19 -0.87 -16.10
N ARG A 133 -10.02 -1.49 -16.18
CA ARG A 133 -9.28 -1.78 -17.43
C ARG A 133 -8.95 -0.53 -18.24
N VAL A 134 -8.70 0.59 -17.57
CA VAL A 134 -8.18 1.81 -18.22
C VAL A 134 -6.70 1.59 -18.46
N ASP A 135 -6.21 1.76 -19.69
CA ASP A 135 -4.76 1.64 -19.95
C ASP A 135 -4.01 2.89 -19.48
N LEU A 136 -2.82 2.70 -18.90
CA LEU A 136 -1.88 3.81 -18.72
C LEU A 136 -1.26 4.08 -20.09
N VAL A 137 -1.44 5.29 -20.61
CA VAL A 137 -0.70 5.72 -21.80
C VAL A 137 0.77 5.75 -21.40
N SER A 138 1.56 4.86 -21.99
CA SER A 138 3.02 4.80 -21.87
C SER A 138 3.68 5.77 -22.83
#